data_AF-A0A9P6DN10-F1
#
_entry.id   AF-A0A9P6DN10-F1
#
_cell.length_a   1.000
_cell.length_b   1.000
_cell.length_c   1.000
_cell.angle_alpha   90.00
_cell.angle_beta   90.00
_cell.angle_gamma   90.00
#
_symmetry.space_group_name_H-M   'P 1'
#
loop_
_entity.id
_entity.type
_entity.pdbx_description
1 polymer ?
#
loop_
_entity_poly.entity_id
_entity_poly.type
_entity_poly.pdbx_seq_one_letter_code
_entity_poly.pdbx_strand_id
1 'polypeptide(L)'
;RQALCVKSHLVKYKCDEVHGQRPNTCACALLDRAQAQIDAVIESYNVARMAYHQLVGSGIWEETIRVLHPWDVCAMDDSEGRSVQLGEGYHTLSWIWMAPGLRAISLSPTALRIEWAKCRACRNRWVEEELLVKEEIQRTIAFCEYKAEQWTERATARPGLPLDLLDGVRAYAYYQAALQHDRATSFR
;
A
#
# COMPACT_ATOMS: atom_id res chain seq x y z
N ARG A 1 -11.65 21.12 -8.39
CA ARG A 1 -11.61 20.12 -7.29
C ARG A 1 -12.48 18.90 -7.57
N GLN A 2 -13.74 19.04 -7.97
CA GLN A 2 -14.61 17.89 -8.34
C GLN A 2 -13.97 16.97 -9.39
N ALA A 3 -13.36 17.53 -10.44
CA ALA A 3 -12.68 16.74 -11.48
C ALA A 3 -11.53 15.85 -10.92
N LEU A 4 -10.83 16.29 -9.86
CA LEU A 4 -9.80 15.49 -9.20
C LEU A 4 -10.41 14.31 -8.45
N CYS A 5 -11.52 14.52 -7.74
CA CYS A 5 -12.26 13.44 -7.07
C CYS A 5 -12.82 12.42 -8.06
N VAL A 6 -13.32 12.88 -9.21
CA VAL A 6 -13.82 11.99 -10.28
C VAL A 6 -12.66 11.17 -10.84
N LYS A 7 -11.53 11.80 -11.15
CA LYS A 7 -10.35 11.09 -11.65
C LYS A 7 -9.84 10.04 -10.64
N SER A 8 -9.71 10.40 -9.36
CA SER A 8 -9.24 9.45 -8.33
C SER A 8 -10.18 8.26 -8.18
N HIS A 9 -11.51 8.49 -8.20
CA HIS A 9 -12.49 7.40 -8.17
C HIS A 9 -12.42 6.52 -9.42
N LEU A 10 -12.24 7.10 -10.61
CA LEU A 10 -12.10 6.34 -11.86
C LEU A 10 -10.83 5.47 -11.87
N VAL A 11 -9.74 5.94 -11.26
CA VAL A 11 -8.51 5.14 -11.10
C VAL A 11 -8.80 3.91 -10.23
N LYS A 12 -9.42 4.09 -9.07
CA LYS A 12 -9.79 2.97 -8.17
C LYS A 12 -10.71 1.96 -8.85
N TYR A 13 -11.79 2.46 -9.47
CA TYR A 13 -12.70 1.63 -10.27
C TYR A 13 -11.97 0.81 -11.34
N LYS A 14 -11.00 1.42 -12.04
CA LYS A 14 -10.22 0.71 -13.06
C LYS A 14 -9.33 -0.39 -12.46
N CYS A 15 -8.73 -0.16 -11.29
CA CYS A 15 -7.91 -1.16 -10.61
C CYS A 15 -8.73 -2.34 -10.09
N ASP A 16 -9.91 -2.07 -9.53
CA ASP A 16 -10.70 -3.07 -8.81
C ASP A 16 -11.63 -3.88 -9.72
N GLU A 17 -12.27 -3.22 -10.69
CA GLU A 17 -13.42 -3.80 -11.40
C GLU A 17 -13.15 -4.09 -12.88
N VAL A 18 -12.20 -3.39 -13.51
CA VAL A 18 -12.04 -3.42 -14.97
C VAL A 18 -11.10 -4.54 -15.42
N HIS A 19 -11.69 -5.59 -15.99
CA HIS A 19 -10.98 -6.75 -16.51
C HIS A 19 -11.16 -6.89 -18.04
N GLY A 20 -10.10 -7.26 -18.75
CA GLY A 20 -10.11 -7.47 -20.20
C GLY A 20 -9.96 -6.20 -21.05
N GLN A 21 -9.70 -6.40 -22.35
CA GLN A 21 -9.22 -5.34 -23.25
C GLN A 21 -10.26 -4.24 -23.55
N ARG A 22 -11.51 -4.62 -23.86
CA ARG A 22 -12.57 -3.66 -24.22
C ARG A 22 -12.98 -2.75 -23.04
N PRO A 23 -13.30 -3.29 -21.85
CA PRO A 23 -13.58 -2.45 -20.67
C PRO A 23 -12.40 -1.54 -20.29
N ASN A 24 -11.15 -2.02 -20.44
CA ASN A 24 -9.95 -1.23 -20.18
C ASN A 24 -9.85 -0.02 -21.11
N THR A 25 -10.10 -0.22 -22.41
CA THR A 25 -10.10 0.87 -23.39
C THR A 25 -11.15 1.94 -23.06
N CYS A 26 -12.36 1.52 -22.66
CA CYS A 26 -13.40 2.45 -22.21
C CYS A 26 -13.02 3.20 -20.94
N ALA A 27 -12.43 2.51 -19.96
CA ALA A 27 -11.96 3.12 -18.71
C ALA A 27 -10.82 4.12 -18.95
N CYS A 28 -9.87 3.81 -19.85
CA CYS A 28 -8.85 4.74 -20.31
C CYS A 28 -9.48 6.00 -20.93
N ALA A 29 -10.44 5.84 -21.85
CA ALA A 29 -11.10 6.99 -22.47
C ALA A 29 -11.85 7.88 -21.46
N LEU A 30 -12.41 7.31 -20.39
CA LEU A 30 -13.01 8.07 -19.30
C LEU A 30 -11.96 8.84 -18.48
N LEU A 31 -10.83 8.19 -18.17
CA LEU A 31 -9.70 8.82 -17.49
C LEU A 31 -9.12 9.97 -18.32
N ASP A 32 -8.98 9.79 -19.63
CA ASP A 32 -8.48 10.82 -20.55
C ASP A 32 -9.40 12.04 -20.57
N ARG A 33 -10.73 11.84 -20.55
CA ARG A 33 -11.70 12.94 -20.43
C ARG A 33 -11.58 13.67 -19.10
N ALA A 34 -11.44 12.93 -18.00
CA ALA A 34 -11.25 13.53 -16.69
C ALA A 34 -9.94 14.33 -16.62
N GLN A 35 -8.87 13.82 -17.24
CA GLN A 35 -7.60 14.51 -17.35
C GLN A 35 -7.73 15.79 -18.19
N ALA A 36 -8.39 15.74 -19.35
CA ALA A 36 -8.61 16.92 -20.18
C ALA A 36 -9.43 18.01 -19.45
N GLN A 37 -10.41 17.63 -18.63
CA GLN A 37 -11.14 18.59 -17.77
C GLN A 37 -10.23 19.23 -16.73
N ILE A 38 -9.31 18.47 -16.15
CA ILE A 38 -8.32 18.98 -15.20
C ILE A 38 -7.40 19.98 -15.91
N ASP A 39 -6.86 19.61 -17.08
CA ASP A 39 -5.94 20.45 -17.85
C ASP A 39 -6.60 21.76 -18.27
N ALA A 40 -7.85 21.72 -18.74
CA ALA A 40 -8.61 22.92 -19.08
C ALA A 40 -8.80 23.87 -17.88
N VAL A 41 -9.01 23.33 -16.68
CA VAL A 41 -9.12 24.13 -15.45
C VAL A 41 -7.76 24.73 -15.07
N ILE A 42 -6.66 23.98 -15.23
CA ILE A 42 -5.30 24.48 -14.98
C ILE A 42 -4.98 25.64 -15.92
N GLU A 43 -5.24 25.47 -17.21
CA GLU A 43 -5.01 26.51 -18.22
C GLU A 43 -5.83 27.76 -17.92
N SER A 44 -7.14 27.61 -17.69
CA SER A 44 -8.02 28.73 -17.36
C SER A 44 -7.55 29.50 -16.12
N TYR A 45 -7.13 28.78 -15.08
CA TYR A 45 -6.56 29.38 -13.87
C TYR A 45 -5.26 30.16 -14.15
N ASN A 46 -4.32 29.55 -14.88
CA ASN A 46 -3.03 30.18 -15.18
C ASN A 46 -3.20 31.39 -16.10
N VAL A 47 -4.11 31.34 -17.08
CA VAL A 47 -4.46 32.49 -17.94
C VAL A 47 -5.09 33.61 -17.11
N ALA A 48 -6.04 33.31 -16.24
CA ALA A 48 -6.65 34.30 -15.35
C ALA A 48 -5.60 34.94 -14.42
N ARG A 49 -4.67 34.15 -13.88
CA ARG A 49 -3.55 34.63 -13.07
C ARG A 49 -2.62 35.55 -13.87
N MET A 50 -2.29 35.19 -15.11
CA MET A 50 -1.47 36.04 -15.99
C MET A 50 -2.14 37.38 -16.28
N ALA A 51 -3.45 37.38 -16.57
CA ALA A 51 -4.21 38.62 -16.76
C ALA A 51 -4.23 39.47 -15.47
N TYR A 52 -4.40 38.84 -14.31
CA TYR A 52 -4.34 39.51 -13.02
C TYR A 52 -2.95 40.15 -12.77
N HIS A 53 -1.88 39.41 -13.08
CA HIS A 53 -0.51 39.92 -12.99
C HIS A 53 -0.28 41.14 -13.88
N GLN A 54 -0.84 41.15 -15.10
CA GLN A 54 -0.72 42.29 -16.01
C GLN A 54 -1.42 43.54 -15.49
N LEU A 55 -2.53 43.39 -14.75
CA LEU A 55 -3.30 44.51 -14.22
C LEU A 55 -2.74 45.08 -12.91
N VAL A 56 -2.32 44.21 -11.99
CA VAL A 56 -1.91 44.59 -10.63
C VAL A 56 -0.38 44.73 -10.49
N GLY A 57 0.37 44.02 -11.32
CA GLY A 57 1.82 43.88 -11.18
C GLY A 57 2.24 42.93 -10.06
N SER A 58 3.55 42.82 -9.84
CA SER A 58 4.13 41.94 -8.82
C SER A 58 3.75 42.39 -7.39
N GLY A 59 3.33 41.45 -6.54
CA GLY A 59 2.96 41.74 -5.15
C GLY A 59 2.69 40.52 -4.29
N ILE A 60 2.33 40.75 -3.02
CA ILE A 60 2.10 39.72 -1.97
C ILE A 60 1.01 38.71 -2.39
N TRP A 61 0.12 39.11 -3.31
CA TRP A 61 -0.92 38.25 -3.85
C TRP A 61 -0.38 37.01 -4.56
N GLU A 62 0.86 37.04 -5.08
CA GLU A 62 1.49 35.87 -5.74
C GLU A 62 1.76 34.71 -4.77
N GLU A 63 1.92 35.00 -3.48
CA GLU A 63 2.10 33.96 -2.46
C GLU A 63 0.79 33.20 -2.20
N THR A 64 -0.34 33.88 -2.38
CA THR A 64 -1.69 33.34 -2.22
C THR A 64 -2.20 32.67 -3.49
N ILE A 65 -1.93 33.26 -4.66
CA ILE A 65 -2.35 32.80 -5.97
C ILE A 65 -1.08 32.40 -6.75
N ARG A 66 -0.60 31.19 -6.49
CA ARG A 66 0.64 30.65 -7.09
C ARG A 66 0.38 30.11 -8.49
N VAL A 67 1.44 29.95 -9.27
CA VAL A 67 1.34 29.24 -10.55
C VAL A 67 0.91 27.80 -10.27
N LEU A 68 -0.13 27.34 -10.95
CA LEU A 68 -0.60 25.97 -10.81
C LEU A 68 0.15 25.09 -11.78
N HIS A 69 1.11 24.34 -11.24
CA HIS A 69 1.90 23.44 -12.04
C HIS A 69 1.30 22.02 -12.09
N PRO A 70 1.59 21.22 -13.14
CA PRO A 70 1.06 19.86 -13.25
C PRO A 70 1.41 18.94 -12.08
N TRP A 71 2.51 19.19 -11.36
CA TRP A 71 2.90 18.41 -10.17
C TRP A 71 2.14 18.81 -8.91
N ASP A 72 1.56 20.02 -8.84
CA ASP A 72 0.72 20.45 -7.72
C ASP A 72 -0.70 19.85 -7.79
N VAL A 73 -1.06 19.30 -8.95
CA VAL A 73 -2.39 18.75 -9.23
C VAL A 73 -2.44 17.28 -8.85
N CYS A 74 -2.60 17.04 -7.55
CA CYS A 74 -2.85 15.73 -6.96
C CYS A 74 -4.20 15.76 -6.25
N ALA A 75 -4.95 14.64 -6.27
CA ALA A 75 -6.10 14.47 -5.41
C ALA A 75 -5.65 14.30 -3.94
N MET A 76 -6.54 14.64 -3.00
CA MET A 76 -6.29 14.46 -1.56
C MET A 76 -5.96 13.01 -1.17
N ASP A 77 -6.49 12.05 -1.91
CA ASP A 77 -6.44 10.62 -1.61
C ASP A 77 -5.67 9.84 -2.69
N ASP A 78 -4.76 10.51 -3.42
CA ASP A 78 -3.85 9.86 -4.39
C ASP A 78 -2.75 9.03 -3.68
N SER A 79 -3.12 8.28 -2.62
CA SER A 79 -2.26 7.34 -1.89
C SER A 79 -1.79 6.16 -2.75
N GLU A 80 -2.45 5.91 -3.88
CA GLU A 80 -2.25 4.67 -4.66
C GLU A 80 -1.57 4.91 -6.02
N GLY A 81 -1.57 6.14 -6.54
CA GLY A 81 -1.27 6.37 -7.97
C GLY A 81 0.15 6.85 -8.32
N ARG A 82 0.90 7.42 -7.37
CA ARG A 82 2.23 8.03 -7.66
C ARG A 82 3.35 7.59 -6.72
N SER A 83 3.04 6.79 -5.72
CA SER A 83 3.94 6.39 -4.62
C SER A 83 4.03 4.88 -4.49
N VAL A 84 4.37 4.20 -5.59
CA VAL A 84 4.79 2.79 -5.53
C VAL A 84 6.10 2.62 -4.73
N GLN A 85 6.73 3.70 -4.24
CA GLN A 85 8.06 3.66 -3.61
C GLN A 85 8.17 4.25 -2.20
N LEU A 86 7.20 4.99 -1.66
CA LEU A 86 7.28 5.49 -0.28
C LEU A 86 5.96 5.25 0.45
N GLY A 87 6.04 4.70 1.67
CA GLY A 87 4.88 4.49 2.53
C GLY A 87 4.12 5.78 2.83
N GLU A 88 2.88 5.63 3.30
CA GLU A 88 1.90 6.72 3.52
C GLU A 88 2.42 7.92 4.34
N GLY A 89 3.50 7.75 5.12
CA GLY A 89 4.11 8.81 5.94
C GLY A 89 4.88 9.90 5.19
N TYR A 90 5.18 9.75 3.89
CA TYR A 90 6.03 10.70 3.13
C TYR A 90 5.26 11.60 2.16
N HIS A 91 3.92 11.63 2.23
CA HIS A 91 3.13 12.47 1.34
C HIS A 91 3.19 13.95 1.74
N THR A 92 3.75 14.78 0.85
CA THR A 92 3.62 16.23 0.96
C THR A 92 2.35 16.67 0.24
N LEU A 93 1.37 17.18 0.98
CA LEU A 93 0.12 17.71 0.40
C LEU A 93 0.42 18.92 -0.51
N SER A 94 -0.19 18.96 -1.69
CA SER A 94 -0.02 20.10 -2.58
C SER A 94 -0.69 21.35 -2.03
N TRP A 95 -0.15 22.51 -2.39
CA TRP A 95 -0.57 23.80 -1.84
C TRP A 95 -2.02 24.17 -2.16
N ILE A 96 -2.61 23.60 -3.21
CA ILE A 96 -4.04 23.76 -3.54
C ILE A 96 -4.99 23.20 -2.48
N TRP A 97 -4.47 22.35 -1.57
CA TRP A 97 -5.17 21.80 -0.42
C TRP A 97 -4.79 22.49 0.90
N MET A 98 -3.81 23.41 0.87
CA MET A 98 -3.43 24.24 2.01
C MET A 98 -4.24 25.54 2.00
N ALA A 99 -4.69 26.02 3.17
CA ALA A 99 -5.31 27.34 3.26
C ALA A 99 -4.23 28.45 3.26
N PRO A 100 -4.51 29.63 2.65
CA PRO A 100 -3.59 30.76 2.70
C PRO A 100 -3.26 31.14 4.15
N GLY A 101 -1.96 31.25 4.47
CA GLY A 101 -1.47 31.65 5.80
C GLY A 101 -1.21 30.52 6.80
N LEU A 102 -1.59 29.27 6.49
CA LEU A 102 -1.32 28.12 7.33
C LEU A 102 -0.19 27.26 6.74
N ARG A 103 1.01 27.35 7.33
CA ARG A 103 2.09 26.35 7.14
C ARG A 103 1.74 24.99 7.75
N ALA A 104 0.68 24.92 8.55
CA ALA A 104 0.15 23.71 9.15
C ALA A 104 -1.24 23.42 8.56
N ILE A 105 -1.32 22.30 7.86
CA ILE A 105 -2.50 21.65 7.29
C ILE A 105 -3.83 22.03 7.99
N SER A 106 -4.60 22.96 7.43
CA SER A 106 -6.02 23.10 7.77
C SER A 106 -6.83 22.20 6.85
N LEU A 107 -6.69 20.89 7.03
CA LEU A 107 -7.63 19.92 6.47
C LEU A 107 -9.04 20.31 6.92
N SER A 108 -10.03 20.12 6.05
CA SER A 108 -11.43 20.12 6.49
C SER A 108 -11.54 19.23 7.74
N PRO A 109 -12.34 19.59 8.77
CA PRO A 109 -12.56 18.73 9.93
C PRO A 109 -12.94 17.29 9.55
N THR A 110 -13.61 17.10 8.41
CA THR A 110 -13.91 15.78 7.85
C THR A 110 -12.67 15.04 7.37
N ALA A 111 -11.79 15.71 6.64
CA ALA A 111 -10.55 15.11 6.13
C ALA A 111 -9.57 14.78 7.27
N LEU A 112 -9.49 15.64 8.30
CA LEU A 112 -8.68 15.34 9.50
C LEU A 112 -9.21 14.10 10.25
N ARG A 113 -10.54 13.93 10.35
CA ARG A 113 -11.15 12.74 10.96
C ARG A 113 -10.87 11.47 10.17
N ILE A 114 -10.88 11.55 8.84
CA ILE A 114 -10.54 10.42 7.96
C ILE A 114 -9.09 10.02 8.18
N GLU A 115 -8.16 10.97 8.13
CA GLU A 115 -6.73 10.68 8.34
C GLU A 115 -6.46 10.15 9.75
N TRP A 116 -7.11 10.71 10.77
CA TRP A 116 -7.04 10.15 12.11
C TRP A 116 -7.57 8.71 12.19
N ALA A 117 -8.69 8.42 11.52
CA ALA A 117 -9.26 7.07 11.49
C ALA A 117 -8.34 6.07 10.77
N LYS A 118 -7.71 6.46 9.65
CA LYS A 118 -6.70 5.67 8.93
C LYS A 118 -5.49 5.38 9.83
N CYS A 119 -4.88 6.41 10.42
CA CYS A 119 -3.75 6.25 11.33
C CYS A 119 -4.08 5.37 12.53
N ARG A 120 -5.27 5.52 13.10
CA ARG A 120 -5.75 4.68 14.22
C ARG A 120 -5.95 3.22 13.78
N ALA A 121 -6.54 2.99 12.61
CA ALA A 121 -6.71 1.64 12.08
C ALA A 121 -5.35 0.96 11.80
N CYS A 122 -4.40 1.69 11.21
CA CYS A 122 -3.03 1.20 10.99
C CYS A 122 -2.33 0.86 12.30
N ARG A 123 -2.45 1.73 13.32
CA ARG A 123 -1.90 1.44 14.66
C ARG A 123 -2.53 0.19 15.26
N ASN A 124 -3.85 0.07 15.22
CA ASN A 124 -4.54 -1.09 15.78
C ASN A 124 -4.12 -2.37 15.07
N ARG A 125 -4.06 -2.35 13.73
CA ARG A 125 -3.57 -3.47 12.93
C ARG A 125 -2.12 -3.82 13.28
N TRP A 126 -1.22 -2.84 13.40
CA TRP A 126 0.17 -3.10 13.78
C TRP A 126 0.28 -3.83 15.13
N VAL A 127 -0.55 -3.44 16.11
CA VAL A 127 -0.60 -4.11 17.41
C VAL A 127 -1.10 -5.55 17.28
N GLU A 128 -2.11 -5.80 16.45
CA GLU A 128 -2.59 -7.16 16.15
C GLU A 128 -1.51 -8.00 15.45
N GLU A 129 -0.86 -7.45 14.42
CA GLU A 129 0.21 -8.12 13.66
C GLU A 129 1.40 -8.46 14.58
N GLU A 130 1.77 -7.60 15.53
CA GLU A 130 2.83 -7.92 16.50
C GLU A 130 2.50 -9.15 17.35
N LEU A 131 1.24 -9.28 17.78
CA LEU A 131 0.77 -10.45 18.52
C LEU A 131 0.71 -11.70 17.62
N LEU A 132 0.22 -11.54 16.39
CA LEU A 132 0.11 -12.63 15.42
C LEU A 132 1.47 -13.19 15.02
N VAL A 133 2.47 -12.34 14.73
CA VAL A 133 3.82 -12.78 14.36
C VAL A 133 4.47 -13.59 15.47
N LYS A 134 4.34 -13.16 16.73
CA LYS A 134 4.85 -13.92 17.88
C LYS A 134 4.22 -15.31 17.97
N GLU A 135 2.92 -15.38 17.78
CA GLU A 135 2.17 -16.63 17.79
C GLU A 135 2.48 -17.52 16.57
N GLU A 136 2.65 -16.95 15.37
CA GLU A 136 3.03 -17.68 14.16
C GLU A 136 4.42 -18.31 14.28
N ILE A 137 5.38 -17.60 14.88
CA ILE A 137 6.70 -18.16 15.18
C ILE A 137 6.55 -19.38 16.11
N GLN A 138 5.76 -19.26 17.17
CA GLN A 138 5.52 -20.37 18.11
C GLN A 138 4.85 -21.56 17.42
N ARG A 139 3.84 -21.32 16.57
CA ARG A 139 3.17 -22.38 15.78
C ARG A 139 4.12 -23.04 14.79
N THR A 140 5.03 -22.27 14.18
CA THR A 140 6.03 -22.80 13.25
C THR A 140 7.01 -23.72 13.97
N ILE A 141 7.47 -23.33 15.16
CA ILE A 141 8.32 -24.17 16.03
C ILE A 141 7.58 -25.46 16.39
N ALA A 142 6.36 -25.35 16.92
CA ALA A 142 5.54 -26.51 17.32
C ALA A 142 5.24 -27.44 16.13
N PHE A 143 4.98 -26.88 14.95
CA PHE A 143 4.80 -27.66 13.73
C PHE A 143 6.07 -28.42 13.34
N CYS A 144 7.24 -27.78 13.38
CA CYS A 144 8.51 -28.44 13.11
C CYS A 144 8.78 -29.58 14.10
N GLU A 145 8.55 -29.37 15.39
CA GLU A 145 8.69 -30.41 16.43
C GLU A 145 7.74 -31.59 16.19
N TYR A 146 6.46 -31.31 15.94
CA TYR A 146 5.48 -32.32 15.56
C TYR A 146 5.89 -33.11 14.31
N LYS A 147 6.41 -32.43 13.29
CA LYS A 147 6.91 -33.08 12.07
C LYS A 147 8.13 -33.94 12.34
N ALA A 148 9.01 -33.55 13.27
CA ALA A 148 10.16 -34.34 13.68
C ALA A 148 9.73 -35.64 14.36
N GLU A 149 8.76 -35.58 15.29
CA GLU A 149 8.17 -36.74 15.94
C GLU A 149 7.50 -37.69 14.93
N GLN A 150 6.76 -37.17 13.95
CA GLN A 150 6.21 -38.01 12.89
C GLN A 150 7.30 -38.75 12.09
N TRP A 151 8.47 -38.14 11.90
CA TRP A 151 9.58 -38.81 11.23
C TRP A 151 10.22 -39.88 12.13
N THR A 152 10.37 -39.65 13.43
CA THR A 152 10.91 -40.66 14.35
C THR A 152 9.97 -41.88 14.47
N GLU A 153 8.66 -41.68 14.50
CA GLU A 153 7.67 -42.77 14.45
C GLU A 153 7.78 -43.59 13.15
N ARG A 154 8.01 -42.92 12.01
CA ARG A 154 8.19 -43.60 10.72
C ARG A 154 9.42 -44.49 10.65
N ALA A 155 10.42 -44.26 11.51
CA ALA A 155 11.63 -45.09 11.57
C ALA A 155 11.32 -46.55 11.98
N THR A 156 10.21 -46.80 12.68
CA THR A 156 9.80 -48.13 13.15
C THR A 156 8.51 -48.65 12.49
N ALA A 157 7.83 -47.83 11.68
CA ALA A 157 6.52 -48.13 11.11
C ALA A 157 6.48 -49.25 10.04
N ARG A 158 7.63 -49.77 9.59
CA ARG A 158 7.71 -50.83 8.56
C ARG A 158 8.49 -52.07 9.03
N PRO A 159 8.00 -52.82 10.03
CA PRO A 159 8.61 -54.07 10.46
C PRO A 159 8.34 -55.15 9.40
N GLY A 160 9.36 -55.65 8.71
CA GLY A 160 9.21 -56.66 7.66
C GLY A 160 10.09 -56.46 6.44
N LEU A 161 10.82 -55.35 6.38
CA LEU A 161 11.85 -55.13 5.37
C LEU A 161 13.16 -55.87 5.71
N PRO A 162 14.00 -56.20 4.71
CA PRO A 162 15.35 -56.69 4.94
C PRO A 162 16.16 -55.71 5.80
N LEU A 163 17.11 -56.23 6.59
CA LEU A 163 17.88 -55.45 7.57
C LEU A 163 18.55 -54.21 6.95
N ASP A 164 19.22 -54.37 5.80
CA ASP A 164 19.92 -53.28 5.10
C ASP A 164 18.96 -52.14 4.69
N LEU A 165 17.72 -52.50 4.30
CA LEU A 165 16.71 -51.52 3.93
C LEU A 165 16.12 -50.82 5.17
N LEU A 166 15.97 -51.55 6.29
CA LEU A 166 15.53 -50.99 7.57
C LEU A 166 16.51 -49.94 8.08
N ASP A 167 17.82 -50.22 7.99
CA ASP A 167 18.85 -49.27 8.42
C ASP A 167 18.84 -47.99 7.58
N GLY A 168 18.66 -48.12 6.25
CA GLY A 168 18.49 -46.96 5.38
C GLY A 168 17.23 -46.14 5.68
N VAL A 169 16.09 -46.81 5.92
CA VAL A 169 14.82 -46.15 6.29
C VAL A 169 14.95 -45.43 7.62
N ARG A 170 15.56 -46.05 8.63
CA ARG A 170 15.82 -45.45 9.94
C ARG A 170 16.76 -44.25 9.82
N ALA A 171 17.88 -44.41 9.12
CA ALA A 171 18.85 -43.34 8.93
C ALA A 171 18.20 -42.12 8.25
N TYR A 172 17.42 -42.34 7.20
CA TYR A 172 16.71 -41.25 6.52
C TYR A 172 15.64 -40.59 7.40
N ALA A 173 14.87 -41.39 8.12
CA ALA A 173 13.85 -40.89 9.04
C ALA A 173 14.44 -40.02 10.16
N TYR A 174 15.52 -40.48 10.80
CA TYR A 174 16.22 -39.71 11.83
C TYR A 174 16.89 -38.45 11.26
N TYR A 175 17.46 -38.52 10.05
CA TYR A 175 17.99 -37.35 9.36
C TYR A 175 16.91 -36.30 9.11
N GLN A 176 15.73 -36.70 8.63
CA GLN A 176 14.60 -35.78 8.43
C GLN A 176 14.08 -35.19 9.75
N ALA A 177 14.06 -35.98 10.82
CA ALA A 177 13.70 -35.49 12.16
C ALA A 177 14.70 -34.42 12.64
N ALA A 178 16.01 -34.68 12.49
CA ALA A 178 17.06 -33.72 12.85
C ALA A 178 16.92 -32.41 12.06
N LEU A 179 16.67 -32.48 10.74
CA LEU A 179 16.46 -31.29 9.91
C LEU A 179 15.27 -30.43 10.39
N GLN A 180 14.19 -31.06 10.87
CA GLN A 180 13.04 -30.34 11.41
C GLN A 180 13.36 -29.70 12.77
N HIS A 181 14.12 -30.38 13.62
CA HIS A 181 14.63 -29.77 14.86
C HIS A 181 15.54 -28.57 14.58
N ASP A 182 16.48 -28.69 13.63
CA ASP A 182 17.35 -27.58 13.24
C ASP A 182 16.54 -26.38 12.75
N ARG A 183 15.52 -26.61 11.92
CA ARG A 183 14.57 -25.56 11.52
C ARG A 183 13.88 -24.91 12.71
N ALA A 184 13.36 -25.70 13.65
CA ALA A 184 12.74 -25.19 14.87
C ALA A 184 13.71 -24.32 15.69
N THR A 185 14.98 -24.72 15.81
CA THR A 185 15.99 -23.92 16.53
C THR A 185 16.30 -22.59 15.86
N SER A 186 16.19 -22.49 14.54
CA SER A 186 16.44 -21.23 13.82
C SER A 186 15.39 -20.14 14.09
N PHE A 187 14.22 -20.51 14.61
CA PHE A 187 13.12 -19.60 14.95
C PHE A 187 13.04 -19.25 16.45
N ARG A 188 13.87 -19.88 17.30
CA ARG A 188 13.96 -19.61 18.74
C ARG A 188 14.96 -18.50 19.04
#